data_AF-A0A7W1UCU1-F1
#
_entry.id   AF-A0A7W1UCU1-F1
#
_cell.length_a   1.000
_cell.length_b   1.000
_cell.length_c   1.000
_cell.angle_alpha   90.00
_cell.angle_beta   90.00
_cell.angle_gamma   90.00
#
_symmetry.space_group_name_H-M   'P 1'
#
loop_
_entity.id
_entity.type
_entity.pdbx_description
1 polymer ?
#
loop_
_entity_poly.entity_id
_entity_poly.type
_entity_poly.pdbx_seq_one_letter_code
_entity_poly.pdbx_strand_id
1 'polypeptide(L)'
;ELSSAVDIPLDKLSTMLEATKGTLSLETPMGDEDGSPLSDLLQDHAAVSPCYSAERVDLQEKVTCLLRTLTPREAHIIRRRFGIGELEDATLEEIGLEFSVTRERIRQIEERALAKLREPQRNVVLRNFFQPSGPALR
;
A
#
# COMPACT_ATOMS: atom_id res chain seq x y z
N GLU A 1 -26.72 35.73 -3.99
CA GLU A 1 -28.14 36.18 -3.90
C GLU A 1 -29.12 35.06 -3.51
N LEU A 2 -28.96 33.82 -3.98
CA LEU A 2 -29.84 32.70 -3.57
C LEU A 2 -29.67 32.27 -2.10
N SER A 3 -28.46 32.33 -1.55
CA SER A 3 -28.20 31.97 -0.13
C SER A 3 -28.87 32.88 0.88
N SER A 4 -28.88 34.19 0.62
CA SER A 4 -29.59 35.17 1.43
C SER A 4 -31.12 35.07 1.31
N ALA A 5 -31.63 34.52 0.19
CA ALA A 5 -33.07 34.37 -0.04
C ALA A 5 -33.65 33.10 0.60
N VAL A 6 -32.83 32.07 0.84
CA VAL A 6 -33.25 30.76 1.34
C VAL A 6 -32.80 30.52 2.80
N ASP A 7 -32.09 31.47 3.41
CA ASP A 7 -31.58 31.43 4.79
C ASP A 7 -30.74 30.16 5.09
N ILE A 8 -30.01 29.70 4.07
CA ILE A 8 -29.11 28.56 4.13
C ILE A 8 -27.67 29.05 3.86
N PRO A 9 -26.67 28.62 4.66
CA PRO A 9 -25.25 28.93 4.41
C PRO A 9 -24.80 28.50 3.00
N LEU A 10 -23.97 29.33 2.36
CA LEU A 10 -23.43 29.10 1.01
C LEU A 10 -22.86 27.68 0.82
N ASP A 11 -22.13 27.18 1.80
CA ASP A 11 -21.54 25.83 1.77
C ASP A 11 -22.61 24.73 1.69
N LYS A 12 -23.72 24.87 2.42
CA LYS A 12 -24.82 23.91 2.38
C LYS A 12 -25.61 24.00 1.07
N LEU A 13 -25.70 25.18 0.47
CA LEU A 13 -26.32 25.34 -0.84
C LEU A 13 -25.47 24.74 -1.97
N SER A 14 -24.15 24.88 -1.90
CA SER A 14 -23.25 24.27 -2.89
C SER A 14 -23.35 22.74 -2.89
N THR A 15 -23.35 22.13 -1.70
CA THR A 15 -23.47 20.67 -1.54
C THR A 15 -24.86 20.16 -1.93
N MET A 16 -25.94 20.89 -1.63
CA MET A 16 -27.28 20.55 -2.11
C MET A 16 -27.39 20.63 -3.63
N LEU A 17 -26.79 21.65 -4.24
CA LEU A 17 -26.82 21.84 -5.69
C LEU A 17 -25.96 20.80 -6.42
N GLU A 18 -24.84 20.38 -5.81
CA GLU A 18 -24.04 19.24 -6.26
C GLU A 18 -24.80 17.91 -6.13
N ALA A 19 -25.49 17.67 -5.02
CA ALA A 19 -26.27 16.46 -4.79
C ALA A 19 -27.50 16.34 -5.71
N THR A 20 -28.00 17.47 -6.25
CA THR A 20 -29.14 17.50 -7.17
C THR A 20 -28.72 17.30 -8.63
N LYS A 21 -27.43 17.35 -8.95
CA LYS A 21 -26.94 17.01 -10.30
C LYS A 21 -27.21 15.52 -10.55
N GLY A 22 -28.10 15.22 -11.50
CA GLY A 22 -28.41 13.85 -11.89
C GLY A 22 -27.19 13.11 -12.43
N THR A 23 -27.23 11.78 -12.37
CA THR A 23 -26.20 10.92 -12.97
C THR A 23 -26.15 11.14 -14.49
N LEU A 24 -24.97 11.47 -15.02
CA LEU A 24 -24.74 11.55 -16.46
C LEU A 24 -24.47 10.15 -17.02
N SER A 25 -24.94 9.88 -18.24
CA SER A 25 -24.63 8.63 -18.93
C SER A 25 -23.17 8.60 -19.37
N LEU A 26 -22.50 7.47 -19.18
CA LEU A 26 -21.12 7.26 -19.64
C LEU A 26 -21.01 7.14 -21.17
N GLU A 27 -22.11 6.82 -21.84
CA GLU A 27 -22.21 6.74 -23.31
C GLU A 27 -22.46 8.11 -23.95
N THR A 28 -22.51 9.19 -23.15
CA THR A 28 -22.70 10.54 -23.69
C THR A 28 -21.46 10.90 -24.53
N PRO A 29 -21.61 11.17 -25.83
CA PRO A 29 -20.48 11.56 -26.67
C PRO A 29 -19.99 12.95 -26.24
N MET A 30 -18.67 13.09 -26.10
CA MET A 30 -18.03 14.36 -25.76
C MET A 30 -17.24 14.89 -26.95
N GLY A 31 -17.63 16.05 -27.50
CA GLY A 31 -16.98 16.69 -28.66
C GLY A 31 -17.84 16.69 -29.93
N ASP A 32 -17.43 17.45 -30.95
CA ASP A 32 -18.34 17.90 -32.00
C ASP A 32 -18.45 17.02 -33.25
N GLU A 33 -17.52 16.10 -33.58
CA GLU A 33 -17.63 15.32 -34.84
C GLU A 33 -17.29 13.82 -34.79
N ASP A 34 -16.68 13.30 -33.72
CA ASP A 34 -16.50 11.85 -33.46
C ASP A 34 -16.18 11.66 -31.97
N GLY A 35 -17.02 12.25 -31.12
CA GLY A 35 -16.74 12.37 -29.69
C GLY A 35 -16.61 11.01 -29.01
N SER A 36 -15.45 10.76 -28.39
CA SER A 36 -15.29 9.59 -27.52
C SER A 36 -16.35 9.65 -26.42
N PRO A 37 -16.94 8.49 -26.06
CA PRO A 37 -17.88 8.44 -24.96
C PRO A 37 -17.16 8.90 -23.67
N LEU A 38 -17.94 9.48 -22.75
CA LEU A 38 -17.41 9.90 -21.44
C LEU A 38 -16.67 8.76 -20.73
N SER A 39 -17.08 7.50 -20.93
CA SER A 39 -16.38 6.31 -20.43
C SER A 39 -14.90 6.23 -20.83
N ASP A 40 -14.55 6.57 -22.07
CA ASP A 40 -13.17 6.45 -22.57
C ASP A 40 -12.23 7.52 -22.00
N LEU A 41 -12.79 8.60 -21.45
CA LEU A 41 -12.03 9.68 -20.83
C LEU A 41 -11.85 9.48 -19.32
N LEU A 42 -12.59 8.56 -18.71
CA LEU A 42 -12.50 8.29 -17.28
C LEU A 42 -11.29 7.41 -16.99
N GLN A 43 -10.28 8.00 -16.36
CA GLN A 43 -9.17 7.24 -15.81
C GLN A 43 -9.64 6.44 -14.60
N ASP A 44 -9.38 5.13 -14.62
CA ASP A 44 -9.53 4.30 -13.42
C ASP A 44 -8.40 4.62 -12.44
N HIS A 45 -8.70 5.43 -11.43
CA HIS A 45 -7.77 5.73 -10.34
C HIS A 45 -7.63 4.58 -9.32
N ALA A 46 -8.50 3.57 -9.36
CA ALA A 46 -8.37 2.36 -8.56
C ALA A 46 -7.52 1.28 -9.25
N ALA A 47 -7.29 1.40 -10.56
CA ALA A 47 -6.44 0.48 -11.30
C ALA A 47 -4.99 0.54 -10.80
N VAL A 48 -4.46 -0.63 -10.43
CA VAL A 48 -3.06 -0.78 -10.03
C VAL A 48 -2.18 -0.67 -11.27
N SER A 49 -1.28 0.32 -11.30
CA SER A 49 -0.33 0.48 -12.40
C SER A 49 0.54 -0.77 -12.60
N PRO A 50 0.72 -1.26 -13.84
CA PRO A 50 1.60 -2.40 -14.13
C PRO A 50 3.03 -2.20 -13.59
N CYS A 51 3.59 -1.00 -13.68
CA CYS A 51 4.91 -0.68 -13.13
C CYS A 51 4.92 -0.88 -11.61
N TYR A 52 3.91 -0.38 -10.91
CA TYR A 52 3.79 -0.55 -9.46
C TYR A 52 3.62 -2.02 -9.07
N SER A 53 2.87 -2.80 -9.86
CA SER A 53 2.74 -4.25 -9.63
C SER A 53 4.08 -4.98 -9.79
N ALA A 54 4.88 -4.63 -10.80
CA ALA A 54 6.20 -5.21 -11.03
C ALA A 54 7.18 -4.86 -9.90
N GLU A 55 7.19 -3.62 -9.44
CA GLU A 55 8.00 -3.17 -8.29
C GLU A 55 7.67 -3.94 -7.02
N ARG A 56 6.37 -4.22 -6.78
CA ARG A 56 5.94 -5.01 -5.61
C ARG A 56 6.44 -6.46 -5.68
N VAL A 57 6.39 -7.08 -6.85
CA VAL A 57 6.90 -8.45 -7.04
C VAL A 57 8.42 -8.48 -6.82
N ASP A 58 9.16 -7.55 -7.42
CA ASP A 58 10.62 -7.45 -7.23
C ASP A 58 11.00 -7.22 -5.75
N LEU A 59 10.26 -6.36 -5.05
CA LEU A 59 10.44 -6.15 -3.62
C LEU A 59 10.19 -7.43 -2.82
N GLN A 60 9.12 -8.17 -3.13
CA GLN A 60 8.77 -9.42 -2.44
C GLN A 60 9.85 -10.50 -2.64
N GLU A 61 10.38 -10.64 -3.86
CA GLU A 61 11.46 -11.57 -4.16
C GLU A 61 12.72 -11.24 -3.36
N LYS A 62 13.12 -9.96 -3.35
CA LYS A 62 14.31 -9.51 -2.63
C LYS A 62 14.19 -9.66 -1.13
N VAL A 63 13.02 -9.34 -0.54
CA VAL A 63 12.74 -9.62 0.87
C VAL A 63 12.87 -11.12 1.15
N THR A 64 12.32 -11.98 0.28
CA THR A 64 12.42 -13.43 0.43
C THR A 64 13.87 -13.92 0.39
N CYS A 65 14.68 -13.39 -0.54
CA CYS A 65 16.10 -13.69 -0.62
C CYS A 65 16.86 -13.27 0.65
N LEU A 66 16.51 -12.13 1.25
CA LEU A 66 17.14 -11.66 2.49
C LEU A 66 16.77 -12.50 3.70
N LEU A 67 15.50 -12.90 3.82
CA LEU A 67 15.07 -13.81 4.87
C LEU A 67 15.79 -15.16 4.78
N ARG A 68 16.16 -15.61 3.58
CA ARG A 68 16.96 -16.83 3.38
C ARG A 68 18.39 -16.74 3.98
N THR A 69 18.90 -15.54 4.25
CA THR A 69 20.22 -15.35 4.91
C THR A 69 20.19 -15.52 6.43
N LEU A 70 18.98 -15.54 7.01
CA LEU A 70 18.77 -15.82 8.43
C LEU A 70 18.72 -17.33 8.66
N THR A 71 18.78 -17.74 9.91
CA THR A 71 18.52 -19.15 10.24
C THR A 71 17.06 -19.50 9.91
N PRO A 72 16.72 -20.75 9.57
CA PRO A 72 15.33 -21.14 9.23
C PRO A 72 14.32 -20.74 10.32
N ARG A 73 14.74 -20.84 11.58
CA ARG A 73 13.92 -20.45 12.74
C ARG A 73 13.69 -18.93 12.82
N GLU A 74 14.74 -18.13 12.60
CA GLU A 74 14.62 -16.66 12.55
C GLU A 74 13.76 -16.22 11.38
N ALA A 75 13.97 -16.80 10.19
CA ALA A 75 13.21 -16.48 9.00
C ALA A 75 11.71 -16.78 9.18
N HIS A 76 11.35 -17.92 9.78
CA HIS A 76 9.97 -18.28 10.06
C HIS A 76 9.31 -17.34 11.05
N ILE A 77 9.99 -17.02 12.16
CA ILE A 77 9.48 -16.06 13.15
C ILE A 77 9.21 -14.69 12.50
N ILE A 78 10.12 -14.21 11.67
CA ILE A 78 9.95 -12.94 10.96
C ILE A 78 8.80 -13.02 9.93
N ARG A 79 8.65 -14.13 9.21
CA ARG A 79 7.53 -14.31 8.26
C ARG A 79 6.17 -14.29 8.96
N ARG A 80 5.99 -15.08 10.01
CA ARG A 80 4.76 -15.09 10.85
C ARG A 80 4.51 -13.71 11.44
N ARG A 81 5.56 -13.02 11.91
CA ARG A 81 5.41 -11.72 12.60
C ARG A 81 4.92 -10.61 11.68
N PHE A 82 5.31 -10.62 10.41
CA PHE A 82 4.99 -9.57 9.45
C PHE A 82 4.07 -10.03 8.30
N GLY A 83 3.53 -11.25 8.36
CA GLY A 83 2.68 -11.82 7.31
C GLY A 83 3.39 -12.01 5.96
N ILE A 84 4.72 -12.17 5.94
CA ILE A 84 5.49 -12.22 4.68
C ILE A 84 5.32 -13.59 4.03
N GLY A 85 4.49 -13.66 2.99
CA GLY A 85 4.15 -14.91 2.31
C GLY A 85 3.16 -15.78 3.09
N GLU A 86 2.48 -15.19 4.07
CA GLU A 86 1.45 -15.84 4.88
C GLU A 86 0.13 -15.07 4.77
N LEU A 87 -0.97 -15.71 5.18
CA LEU A 87 -2.30 -15.11 5.13
C LEU A 87 -2.47 -13.99 6.18
N GLU A 88 -1.90 -14.16 7.37
CA GLU A 88 -2.11 -13.28 8.53
C GLU A 88 -0.82 -13.14 9.35
N ASP A 89 -0.61 -11.96 9.92
CA ASP A 89 0.44 -11.68 10.87
C ASP A 89 0.09 -12.23 12.27
N ALA A 90 1.12 -12.56 13.05
CA ALA A 90 0.98 -13.24 14.33
C ALA A 90 1.55 -12.43 15.49
N THR A 91 0.92 -12.57 16.66
CA THR A 91 1.42 -11.95 17.89
C THR A 91 2.65 -12.68 18.42
N LEU A 92 3.49 -12.00 19.21
CA LEU A 92 4.64 -12.64 19.88
C LEU A 92 4.22 -13.81 20.80
N GLU A 93 2.98 -13.77 21.30
CA GLU A 93 2.41 -14.79 22.16
C GLU A 93 1.99 -16.03 21.35
N GLU A 94 1.30 -15.84 20.22
CA GLU A 94 0.95 -16.92 19.29
C GLU A 94 2.20 -17.62 18.73
N ILE A 95 3.20 -16.85 18.30
CA ILE A 95 4.48 -17.40 17.83
C ILE A 95 5.19 -18.12 18.99
N GLY A 96 5.13 -17.57 20.21
CA GLY A 96 5.71 -18.22 21.40
C GLY A 96 5.09 -19.59 21.65
N LEU A 97 3.76 -19.69 21.52
CA LEU A 97 3.01 -20.93 21.65
C LEU A 97 3.40 -21.95 20.57
N GLU A 98 3.46 -21.53 19.30
CA GLU A 98 3.87 -22.36 18.15
C GLU A 98 5.27 -22.95 18.34
N PHE A 99 6.21 -22.14 18.84
CA PHE A 99 7.60 -22.55 19.06
C PHE A 99 7.89 -23.14 20.45
N SER A 100 6.87 -23.29 21.30
CA SER A 100 7.00 -23.75 22.69
C SER A 100 8.06 -22.96 23.48
N VAL A 101 8.10 -21.65 23.30
CA VAL A 101 9.02 -20.73 23.99
C VAL A 101 8.27 -19.53 24.56
N THR A 102 8.89 -18.85 25.51
CA THR A 102 8.27 -17.65 26.09
C THR A 102 8.18 -16.52 25.06
N ARG A 103 7.19 -15.64 25.24
CA ARG A 103 7.06 -14.39 24.47
C ARG A 103 8.36 -13.60 24.42
N GLU A 104 9.04 -13.45 25.56
CA GLU A 104 10.30 -12.73 25.66
C GLU A 104 11.40 -13.39 24.82
N ARG A 105 11.40 -14.73 24.72
CA ARG A 105 12.34 -15.44 23.86
C ARG A 105 12.10 -15.14 22.38
N ILE A 106 10.84 -15.05 21.93
CA ILE A 106 10.53 -14.63 20.56
C ILE A 106 11.00 -13.20 20.31
N ARG A 107 10.74 -12.27 21.24
CA ARG A 107 11.21 -10.87 21.15
C ARG A 107 12.72 -10.78 20.97
N GLN A 108 13.49 -11.55 21.74
CA GLN A 108 14.95 -11.60 21.61
C GLN A 108 15.41 -12.15 20.25
N ILE A 109 14.72 -13.16 19.71
CA ILE A 109 15.05 -13.73 18.40
C ILE A 109 14.74 -12.72 17.30
N GLU A 110 13.60 -12.02 17.39
CA GLU A 110 13.22 -10.95 16.49
C GLU A 110 14.26 -9.82 16.48
N GLU A 111 14.65 -9.30 17.64
CA GLU A 111 15.68 -8.25 17.74
C GLU A 111 17.00 -8.66 17.10
N ARG A 112 17.43 -9.92 17.33
CA ARG A 112 18.66 -10.47 16.72
C ARG A 112 18.54 -10.61 15.22
N ALA A 113 17.39 -11.09 14.72
CA ALA A 113 17.15 -11.22 13.29
C ALA A 113 17.13 -9.85 12.60
N LEU A 114 16.43 -8.87 13.20
CA LEU A 114 16.40 -7.48 12.70
C LEU A 114 17.78 -6.83 12.73
N ALA A 115 18.58 -7.07 13.77
CA ALA A 115 19.95 -6.58 13.83
C ALA A 115 20.81 -7.13 12.67
N LYS A 116 20.69 -8.44 12.37
CA LYS A 116 21.36 -9.06 11.20
C LYS A 116 20.89 -8.46 9.88
N LEU A 117 19.58 -8.23 9.71
CA LEU A 117 19.02 -7.63 8.48
C LEU A 117 19.43 -6.16 8.28
N ARG A 118 19.80 -5.45 9.35
CA ARG A 118 20.32 -4.08 9.31
C ARG A 118 21.80 -3.99 8.93
N GLU A 119 22.54 -5.11 8.91
CA GLU A 119 23.93 -5.11 8.49
C GLU A 119 24.04 -4.58 7.05
N PRO A 120 24.94 -3.61 6.78
CA PRO A 120 25.00 -2.94 5.48
C PRO A 120 25.26 -3.90 4.33
N GLN A 121 26.01 -4.99 4.56
CA GLN A 121 26.27 -6.04 3.57
C GLN A 121 24.99 -6.78 3.13
N ARG A 122 24.02 -6.93 4.02
CA ARG A 122 22.74 -7.58 3.72
C ARG A 122 21.70 -6.58 3.25
N ASN A 123 21.73 -5.35 3.77
CA ASN A 123 20.71 -4.33 3.48
C ASN A 123 20.90 -3.62 2.12
N VAL A 124 22.04 -3.78 1.42
CA VAL A 124 22.31 -3.11 0.12
C VAL A 124 21.11 -3.22 -0.84
N VAL A 125 20.52 -4.41 -0.91
CA VAL A 125 19.42 -4.72 -1.84
C VAL A 125 18.14 -3.94 -1.51
N LEU A 126 17.85 -3.72 -0.22
CA LEU A 126 16.65 -2.99 0.21
C LEU A 126 16.84 -1.48 0.22
N ARG A 127 18.07 -0.97 0.42
CA ARG A 127 18.33 0.49 0.43
C ARG A 127 17.89 1.16 -0.86
N ASN A 128 18.00 0.47 -2.00
CA ASN A 128 17.62 1.01 -3.30
C ASN A 128 16.10 1.20 -3.45
N PHE A 129 15.26 0.50 -2.68
CA PHE A 129 13.81 0.70 -2.68
C PHE A 129 13.35 1.87 -1.81
N PHE A 130 14.14 2.23 -0.81
CA PHE A 130 13.82 3.33 0.11
C PHE A 130 14.44 4.66 -0.31
N GLN A 131 15.29 4.66 -1.35
CA GLN A 131 15.69 5.90 -1.99
C GLN A 131 14.56 6.33 -2.92
N PRO A 132 13.97 7.52 -2.72
CA PRO A 132 12.99 8.03 -3.66
C PRO A 132 13.68 8.21 -5.02
N SER A 133 13.40 7.31 -5.95
CA SER A 133 13.70 7.48 -7.36
C SER A 133 12.73 8.52 -7.93
N GLY A 134 12.95 9.79 -7.57
CA GLY A 134 12.28 10.94 -8.13
C GLY A 134 13.26 12.10 -8.14
N PRO A 135 13.38 12.86 -9.25
CA PRO A 135 14.24 14.03 -9.27
C PRO A 135 13.75 14.97 -8.18
N ALA A 136 14.68 15.50 -7.38
CA ALA A 136 14.41 16.70 -6.61
C ALA A 136 14.02 17.78 -7.64
N LEU A 137 12.71 18.01 -7.79
CA LEU A 137 12.18 19.11 -8.56
C LEU A 137 12.73 20.39 -7.91
N ARG A 138 13.72 20.97 -8.59
CA ARG A 138 14.20 22.33 -8.37
C ARG A 138 13.23 23.31 -9.01
#